data_AF-A0A1G5T4R4-F1
#
_entry.id   AF-A0A1G5T4R4-F1
#
_cell.length_a   1.000
_cell.length_b   1.000
_cell.length_c   1.000
_cell.angle_alpha   90.00
_cell.angle_beta   90.00
_cell.angle_gamma   90.00
#
_symmetry.space_group_name_H-M   'P 1'
#
loop_
_entity.id
_entity.type
_entity.pdbx_description
1 polymer ?
#
loop_
_entity_poly.entity_id
_entity_poly.type
_entity_poly.pdbx_seq_one_letter_code
_entity_poly.pdbx_strand_id
1 'polypeptide(L)'
;MNDELACIGMGGPNLLQDSREASLAQAMDKHAEPSQASSQDQISHPYACTTAEPVELIRIFHPLIQVVRWRRQADPGMEAYLQQTPVDSHLRNGFRTVIQAGESLELDFLPDLPGRRAMAQDISLITDIYSELLGCDEIALRLEVSSKAMCPRFHVDRTGIRLICTYRGQGTEWIDDKWVDRSKLGQGSLGLADDASGLFDARTTVEAASPFDVLLLKGSLWQENIRKGAIHRSPSVIAGSGLRILLVMDALWT
;
A
#
# COMPACT_ATOMS: atom_id res chain seq x y z
N MET A 1 3.64 -43.56 -50.65
CA MET A 1 3.60 -42.63 -51.80
C MET A 1 2.35 -42.99 -52.59
N ASN A 2 1.24 -42.38 -52.21
CA ASN A 2 -0.08 -42.43 -52.88
C ASN A 2 -0.34 -40.97 -53.28
N ASP A 3 -1.11 -40.58 -54.28
CA ASP A 3 -1.82 -41.17 -55.43
C ASP A 3 -2.27 -39.91 -56.18
N GLU A 4 -2.13 -39.85 -57.50
CA GLU A 4 -2.72 -38.80 -58.34
C GLU A 4 -3.67 -39.45 -59.36
N LEU A 5 -4.94 -38.98 -59.35
CA LEU A 5 -5.79 -38.56 -60.49
C LEU A 5 -5.94 -39.52 -61.71
N ALA A 6 -7.10 -39.80 -62.31
CA ALA A 6 -8.42 -39.18 -62.34
C ALA A 6 -9.43 -40.01 -63.20
N CYS A 7 -10.66 -39.48 -63.30
CA CYS A 7 -11.72 -39.67 -64.35
C CYS A 7 -12.62 -40.92 -64.19
N ILE A 8 -13.94 -40.94 -64.42
CA ILE A 8 -14.85 -40.33 -65.43
C ILE A 8 -16.30 -40.31 -64.81
N GLY A 9 -17.11 -39.24 -64.85
CA GLY A 9 -18.25 -38.95 -65.78
C GLY A 9 -19.53 -39.80 -65.55
N MET A 10 -20.81 -39.42 -65.73
CA MET A 10 -21.57 -38.26 -66.23
C MET A 10 -23.11 -38.51 -65.99
N GLY A 11 -23.90 -37.42 -65.82
CA GLY A 11 -25.36 -37.31 -66.08
C GLY A 11 -26.31 -37.56 -64.89
N GLY A 12 -27.20 -36.67 -64.41
CA GLY A 12 -28.00 -35.55 -64.96
C GLY A 12 -29.52 -35.88 -64.78
N PRO A 13 -30.52 -34.98 -64.91
CA PRO A 13 -30.52 -33.50 -64.88
C PRO A 13 -31.74 -32.82 -64.15
N ASN A 14 -31.66 -31.49 -64.00
CA ASN A 14 -32.72 -30.45 -64.19
C ASN A 14 -33.86 -30.23 -63.14
N LEU A 15 -34.41 -29.01 -62.89
CA LEU A 15 -34.49 -27.74 -63.65
C LEU A 15 -34.97 -26.56 -62.71
N LEU A 16 -34.49 -25.32 -62.95
CA LEU A 16 -35.08 -23.94 -62.70
C LEU A 16 -35.32 -23.44 -61.25
N GLN A 17 -35.12 -22.17 -60.86
CA GLN A 17 -34.84 -20.89 -61.53
C GLN A 17 -34.45 -19.81 -60.47
N ASP A 18 -33.54 -18.90 -60.85
CA ASP A 18 -33.45 -17.42 -60.60
C ASP A 18 -33.90 -16.78 -59.26
N SER A 19 -33.35 -15.69 -58.72
CA SER A 19 -32.34 -14.71 -59.14
C SER A 19 -32.07 -13.78 -57.93
N ARG A 20 -30.85 -13.25 -57.82
CA ARG A 20 -30.55 -12.08 -56.97
C ARG A 20 -31.19 -10.82 -57.57
N GLU A 21 -31.77 -9.98 -56.72
CA GLU A 21 -31.55 -8.52 -56.62
C GLU A 21 -32.81 -7.76 -56.15
N ALA A 22 -32.55 -6.79 -55.25
CA ALA A 22 -33.19 -5.48 -55.13
C ALA A 22 -33.88 -5.15 -53.80
N SER A 23 -33.33 -4.09 -53.21
CA SER A 23 -34.01 -2.97 -52.57
C SER A 23 -34.13 -2.91 -51.04
N LEU A 24 -33.42 -1.88 -50.56
CA LEU A 24 -33.57 -1.10 -49.33
C LEU A 24 -35.00 -0.95 -48.77
N ALA A 25 -34.98 -0.78 -47.45
CA ALA A 25 -35.87 0.03 -46.61
C ALA A 25 -37.16 -0.62 -46.09
N GLN A 26 -37.12 -1.00 -44.80
CA GLN A 26 -38.10 -0.54 -43.82
C GLN A 26 -37.56 -0.75 -42.39
N ALA A 27 -37.36 0.37 -41.70
CA ALA A 27 -37.20 0.41 -40.26
C ALA A 27 -38.54 0.04 -39.60
N MET A 28 -38.52 -0.71 -38.49
CA MET A 28 -39.33 -0.44 -37.30
C MET A 28 -38.92 -1.36 -36.13
N ASP A 29 -38.58 -0.67 -35.07
CA ASP A 29 -38.23 -1.04 -33.70
C ASP A 29 -39.19 -2.06 -33.04
N LYS A 30 -38.63 -2.91 -32.15
CA LYS A 30 -39.20 -3.30 -30.85
C LYS A 30 -38.27 -4.22 -30.06
N HIS A 31 -37.53 -3.58 -29.15
CA HIS A 31 -37.19 -4.02 -27.79
C HIS A 31 -36.85 -5.50 -27.55
N ALA A 32 -35.56 -5.80 -27.50
CA ALA A 32 -35.03 -6.80 -26.57
C ALA A 32 -34.46 -6.06 -25.36
N GLU A 33 -35.15 -6.15 -24.22
CA GLU A 33 -34.58 -5.75 -22.93
C GLU A 33 -33.49 -6.74 -22.50
N PRO A 34 -32.31 -6.29 -22.05
CA PRO A 34 -31.50 -7.05 -21.12
C PRO A 34 -31.80 -6.56 -19.69
N SER A 35 -32.64 -7.32 -18.99
CA SER A 35 -32.89 -7.23 -17.55
C SER A 35 -32.58 -8.64 -17.03
N GLN A 36 -31.53 -8.89 -16.25
CA GLN A 36 -31.22 -8.28 -14.98
C GLN A 36 -29.70 -8.21 -14.78
N ALA A 37 -29.16 -7.01 -14.61
CA ALA A 37 -27.89 -6.85 -13.91
C ALA A 37 -28.16 -7.25 -12.45
N SER A 38 -27.49 -8.30 -11.98
CA SER A 38 -27.42 -8.57 -10.54
C SER A 38 -26.82 -7.33 -9.88
N SER A 39 -27.63 -6.63 -9.10
CA SER A 39 -27.19 -5.62 -8.15
C SER A 39 -26.32 -6.32 -7.10
N GLN A 40 -25.07 -6.59 -7.46
CA GLN A 40 -24.01 -6.72 -6.48
C GLN A 40 -23.95 -5.37 -5.80
N ASP A 41 -24.38 -5.31 -4.54
CA ASP A 41 -24.10 -4.20 -3.65
C ASP A 41 -22.64 -3.79 -3.90
N GLN A 42 -22.42 -2.59 -4.43
CA GLN A 42 -21.09 -2.02 -4.54
C GLN A 42 -20.63 -1.77 -3.10
N ILE A 43 -20.01 -2.79 -2.50
CA ILE A 43 -19.34 -2.66 -1.21
C ILE A 43 -18.25 -1.61 -1.43
N SER A 44 -18.54 -0.38 -1.01
CA SER A 44 -17.57 0.71 -1.00
C SER A 44 -16.46 0.32 -0.04
N HIS A 45 -15.30 -0.04 -0.59
CA HIS A 45 -14.13 -0.33 0.23
C HIS A 45 -13.48 1.00 0.64
N PRO A 46 -13.15 1.19 1.92
CA PRO A 46 -12.56 2.44 2.39
C PRO A 46 -11.13 2.60 1.86
N TYR A 47 -10.66 3.84 1.73
CA TYR A 47 -9.26 4.13 1.37
C TYR A 47 -8.27 3.57 2.40
N ALA A 48 -8.63 3.67 3.68
CA ALA A 48 -7.87 3.15 4.81
C ALA A 48 -8.73 2.20 5.65
N CYS A 49 -8.14 1.11 6.18
CA CYS A 49 -8.81 0.27 7.17
C CYS A 49 -8.01 0.17 8.46
N THR A 50 -8.71 0.06 9.59
CA THR A 50 -8.10 -0.18 10.90
C THR A 50 -8.51 -1.55 11.41
N THR A 51 -7.57 -2.32 11.91
CA THR A 51 -7.79 -3.65 12.48
C THR A 51 -7.05 -3.81 13.80
N ALA A 52 -7.51 -4.71 14.66
CA ALA A 52 -6.75 -5.22 15.80
C ALA A 52 -6.12 -6.60 15.51
N GLU A 53 -6.60 -7.27 14.46
CA GLU A 53 -6.21 -8.62 14.08
C GLU A 53 -5.14 -8.57 12.98
N PRO A 54 -3.95 -9.18 13.16
CA PRO A 54 -2.88 -9.18 12.18
C PRO A 54 -3.28 -9.81 10.84
N VAL A 55 -4.15 -10.84 10.85
CA VAL A 55 -4.61 -11.53 9.64
C VAL A 55 -5.33 -10.58 8.67
N GLU A 56 -5.97 -9.53 9.18
CA GLU A 56 -6.67 -8.53 8.38
C GLU A 56 -5.72 -7.57 7.65
N LEU A 57 -4.40 -7.64 7.89
CA LEU A 57 -3.40 -6.93 7.09
C LEU A 57 -3.49 -7.28 5.61
N ILE A 58 -3.98 -8.49 5.27
CA ILE A 58 -4.25 -8.93 3.89
C ILE A 58 -5.17 -7.98 3.10
N ARG A 59 -5.97 -7.16 3.79
CA ARG A 59 -6.80 -6.11 3.18
C ARG A 59 -5.97 -5.13 2.35
N ILE A 60 -4.67 -4.97 2.63
CA ILE A 60 -3.79 -4.11 1.84
C ILE A 60 -3.78 -4.49 0.37
N PHE A 61 -4.05 -5.75 0.00
CA PHE A 61 -4.08 -6.17 -1.40
C PHE A 61 -5.32 -5.72 -2.16
N HIS A 62 -6.39 -5.29 -1.47
CA HIS A 62 -7.58 -4.79 -2.13
C HIS A 62 -7.23 -3.53 -2.97
N PRO A 63 -7.63 -3.43 -4.26
CA PRO A 63 -7.21 -2.33 -5.15
C PRO A 63 -7.61 -0.91 -4.69
N LEU A 64 -8.64 -0.81 -3.85
CA LEU A 64 -9.13 0.47 -3.28
C LEU A 64 -8.53 0.82 -1.92
N ILE A 65 -7.92 -0.15 -1.21
CA ILE A 65 -7.30 0.10 0.08
C ILE A 65 -5.85 0.51 -0.16
N GLN A 66 -5.46 1.68 0.35
CA GLN A 66 -4.10 2.22 0.23
C GLN A 66 -3.36 2.22 1.57
N VAL A 67 -4.10 2.21 2.69
CA VAL A 67 -3.56 2.19 4.04
C VAL A 67 -4.22 1.08 4.86
N VAL A 68 -3.44 0.26 5.54
CA VAL A 68 -3.94 -0.59 6.62
C VAL A 68 -3.24 -0.21 7.90
N ARG A 69 -4.01 0.12 8.94
CA ARG A 69 -3.51 0.34 10.30
C ARG A 69 -3.83 -0.87 11.16
N TRP A 70 -2.81 -1.59 11.59
CA TRP A 70 -2.92 -2.59 12.65
C TRP A 70 -2.64 -1.92 13.99
N ARG A 71 -3.70 -1.79 14.81
CA ARG A 71 -3.61 -1.33 16.19
C ARG A 71 -3.20 -2.49 17.07
N ARG A 72 -2.12 -2.29 17.81
CA ARG A 72 -1.56 -3.31 18.70
C ARG A 72 -1.14 -2.68 20.01
N GLN A 73 -1.10 -3.48 21.07
CA GLN A 73 -0.59 -3.05 22.36
C GLN A 73 0.93 -3.15 22.37
N ALA A 74 1.58 -2.18 23.01
CA ALA A 74 3.02 -2.22 23.22
C ALA A 74 3.37 -3.21 24.34
N ASP A 75 4.48 -3.93 24.18
CA ASP A 75 5.08 -4.65 25.29
C ASP A 75 5.63 -3.64 26.33
N PRO A 76 5.28 -3.75 27.62
CA PRO A 76 5.75 -2.82 28.64
C PRO A 76 7.27 -2.77 28.80
N GLY A 77 7.96 -3.88 28.57
CA GLY A 77 9.42 -3.96 28.61
C GLY A 77 10.08 -3.20 27.47
N MET A 78 9.51 -3.29 26.26
CA MET A 78 9.90 -2.49 25.10
C MET A 78 9.60 -1.00 25.33
N GLU A 79 8.43 -0.66 25.86
CA GLU A 79 8.09 0.74 26.14
C GLU A 79 9.06 1.34 27.16
N ALA A 80 9.34 0.62 28.25
CA ALA A 80 10.34 1.03 29.23
C ALA A 80 11.75 1.13 28.64
N TYR A 81 12.12 0.25 27.69
CA TYR A 81 13.37 0.36 26.94
C TYR A 81 13.48 1.69 26.20
N LEU A 82 12.45 2.02 25.41
CA LEU A 82 12.42 3.22 24.56
C LEU A 82 12.38 4.54 25.33
N GLN A 83 12.02 4.55 26.62
CA GLN A 83 12.04 5.77 27.44
C GLN A 83 13.39 6.07 28.10
N GLN A 84 14.35 5.15 28.02
CA GLN A 84 15.66 5.33 28.67
C GLN A 84 16.53 6.31 27.89
N THR A 85 17.02 7.37 28.55
CA THR A 85 17.86 8.42 27.96
C THR A 85 19.09 7.89 27.18
N PRO A 86 19.78 6.82 27.61
CA PRO A 86 20.91 6.28 26.84
C PRO A 86 20.52 5.70 25.47
N VAL A 87 19.25 5.37 25.23
CA VAL A 87 18.77 4.93 23.91
C VAL A 87 18.92 6.05 22.87
N ASP A 88 18.66 7.30 23.27
CA ASP A 88 18.74 8.46 22.39
C ASP A 88 20.17 8.74 21.92
N SER A 89 21.13 8.59 22.83
CA SER A 89 22.54 8.84 22.53
C SER A 89 23.21 7.68 21.80
N HIS A 90 22.80 6.43 22.06
CA HIS A 90 23.36 5.26 21.38
C HIS A 90 22.83 5.08 19.97
N LEU A 91 21.51 5.19 19.77
CA LEU A 91 20.93 5.01 18.44
C LEU A 91 21.36 6.15 17.49
N ARG A 92 21.77 7.32 17.99
CA ARG A 92 22.17 8.49 17.18
C ARG A 92 21.08 8.86 16.17
N ASN A 93 21.25 8.48 14.90
CA ASN A 93 20.28 8.70 13.82
C ASN A 93 19.50 7.42 13.43
N GLY A 94 19.73 6.32 14.14
CA GLY A 94 19.25 4.98 13.85
C GLY A 94 20.23 4.16 13.01
N PHE A 95 19.73 3.10 12.37
CA PHE A 95 20.52 2.17 11.55
C PHE A 95 19.72 1.62 10.37
N ARG A 96 20.43 1.03 9.40
CA ARG A 96 19.86 0.33 8.24
C ARG A 96 20.52 -1.04 8.13
N THR A 97 19.73 -2.05 7.83
CA THR A 97 20.21 -3.42 7.59
C THR A 97 19.25 -4.14 6.64
N VAL A 98 19.68 -5.30 6.15
CA VAL A 98 18.78 -6.28 5.52
C VAL A 98 18.61 -7.42 6.51
N ILE A 99 17.39 -7.94 6.65
CA ILE A 99 17.07 -9.11 7.46
C ILE A 99 16.44 -10.16 6.54
N GLN A 100 16.89 -11.41 6.65
CA GLN A 100 16.27 -12.54 5.95
C GLN A 100 14.97 -12.95 6.65
N ALA A 101 13.98 -13.43 5.90
CA ALA A 101 12.75 -13.95 6.48
C ALA A 101 13.04 -15.08 7.48
N GLY A 102 12.47 -14.97 8.69
CA GLY A 102 12.71 -15.91 9.79
C GLY A 102 13.98 -15.65 10.60
N GLU A 103 14.83 -14.68 10.23
CA GLU A 103 15.95 -14.24 11.05
C GLU A 103 15.53 -13.14 12.03
N SER A 104 16.15 -13.14 13.22
CA SER A 104 15.94 -12.09 14.21
C SER A 104 16.92 -10.94 14.01
N LEU A 105 16.54 -9.73 14.43
CA LEU A 105 17.47 -8.62 14.50
C LEU A 105 18.59 -8.92 15.51
N GLU A 106 19.84 -8.84 15.07
CA GLU A 106 21.02 -8.98 15.93
C GLU A 106 21.00 -7.94 17.07
N LEU A 107 21.24 -8.40 18.30
CA LEU A 107 21.12 -7.54 19.48
C LEU A 107 22.16 -6.40 19.51
N ASP A 108 23.24 -6.50 18.74
CA ASP A 108 24.30 -5.49 18.67
C ASP A 108 23.84 -4.21 17.95
N PHE A 109 22.73 -4.25 17.19
CA PHE A 109 22.09 -3.04 16.66
C PHE A 109 21.42 -2.18 17.74
N LEU A 110 21.17 -2.75 18.92
CA LEU A 110 20.39 -2.13 19.98
C LEU A 110 21.28 -1.92 21.23
N PRO A 111 21.23 -0.74 21.89
CA PRO A 111 21.97 -0.53 23.12
C PRO A 111 21.63 -1.54 24.21
N ASP A 112 22.67 -2.06 24.88
CA ASP A 112 22.55 -3.08 25.91
C ASP A 112 21.96 -2.52 27.21
N LEU A 113 20.62 -2.43 27.22
CA LEU A 113 19.82 -1.93 28.33
C LEU A 113 18.66 -2.90 28.62
N PRO A 114 18.08 -2.86 29.83
CA PRO A 114 16.89 -3.64 30.16
C PRO A 114 15.75 -3.39 29.16
N GLY A 115 15.23 -4.47 28.57
CA GLY A 115 14.19 -4.43 27.53
C GLY A 115 14.70 -4.52 26.08
N ARG A 116 16.03 -4.55 25.86
CA ARG A 116 16.62 -4.74 24.51
C ARG A 116 16.08 -5.97 23.78
N ARG A 117 15.93 -7.09 24.49
CA ARG A 117 15.39 -8.33 23.90
C ARG A 117 13.93 -8.19 23.49
N ALA A 118 13.11 -7.47 24.25
CA ALA A 118 11.72 -7.21 23.90
C ALA A 118 11.62 -6.36 22.63
N MET A 119 12.47 -5.34 22.49
CA MET A 119 12.57 -4.55 21.25
C MET A 119 12.99 -5.39 20.04
N ALA A 120 14.00 -6.25 20.18
CA ALA A 120 14.44 -7.12 19.09
C ALA A 120 13.35 -8.15 18.69
N GLN A 121 12.65 -8.71 19.68
CA GLN A 121 11.54 -9.65 19.46
C GLN A 121 10.37 -8.96 18.75
N ASP A 122 10.06 -7.72 19.12
CA ASP A 122 9.00 -6.94 18.48
C ASP A 122 9.31 -6.66 17.01
N ILE A 123 10.54 -6.21 16.72
CA ILE A 123 11.00 -6.02 15.34
C ILE A 123 10.92 -7.34 14.57
N SER A 124 11.36 -8.45 15.16
CA SER A 124 11.34 -9.77 14.51
C SER A 124 9.92 -10.23 14.20
N LEU A 125 8.96 -10.05 15.13
CA LEU A 125 7.54 -10.35 14.91
C LEU A 125 6.98 -9.55 13.73
N ILE A 126 7.28 -8.25 13.65
CA ILE A 126 6.83 -7.39 12.54
C ILE A 126 7.48 -7.82 11.23
N THR A 127 8.77 -8.15 11.24
CA THR A 127 9.51 -8.69 10.08
C THR A 127 8.85 -9.96 9.56
N ASP A 128 8.56 -10.93 10.43
CA ASP A 128 7.95 -12.22 10.05
C ASP A 128 6.56 -12.05 9.43
N ILE A 129 5.71 -11.21 10.05
CA ILE A 129 4.38 -10.91 9.51
C ILE A 129 4.51 -10.24 8.14
N TYR A 130 5.46 -9.33 7.98
CA TYR A 130 5.63 -8.58 6.73
C TYR A 130 6.20 -9.43 5.60
N SER A 131 7.20 -10.30 5.87
CA SER A 131 7.75 -11.24 4.89
C SER A 131 6.72 -12.26 4.45
N GLU A 132 5.96 -12.83 5.39
CA GLU A 132 4.89 -13.79 5.08
C GLU A 132 3.78 -13.12 4.27
N LEU A 133 3.36 -11.91 4.66
CA LEU A 133 2.32 -11.16 3.96
C LEU A 133 2.71 -10.89 2.50
N LEU A 134 3.93 -10.42 2.25
CA LEU A 134 4.37 -10.03 0.90
C LEU A 134 5.05 -11.15 0.12
N GLY A 135 5.31 -12.29 0.74
CA GLY A 135 6.05 -13.41 0.14
C GLY A 135 7.45 -13.00 -0.30
N CYS A 136 8.21 -12.32 0.56
CA CYS A 136 9.59 -11.90 0.27
C CYS A 136 10.60 -12.54 1.24
N ASP A 137 11.76 -12.91 0.73
CA ASP A 137 12.83 -13.54 1.51
C ASP A 137 13.74 -12.51 2.21
N GLU A 138 13.81 -11.28 1.69
CA GLU A 138 14.68 -10.23 2.22
C GLU A 138 13.90 -8.94 2.50
N ILE A 139 14.19 -8.32 3.63
CA ILE A 139 13.57 -7.07 4.06
C ILE A 139 14.64 -6.02 4.32
N ALA A 140 14.58 -4.91 3.59
CA ALA A 140 15.35 -3.72 3.92
C ALA A 140 14.72 -3.05 5.15
N LEU A 141 15.39 -3.18 6.29
CA LEU A 141 14.97 -2.61 7.56
C LEU A 141 15.71 -1.31 7.83
N ARG A 142 14.97 -0.32 8.33
CA ARG A 142 15.51 0.94 8.80
C ARG A 142 14.85 1.34 10.11
N LEU A 143 15.67 1.54 11.14
CA LEU A 143 15.29 2.28 12.33
C LEU A 143 15.83 3.70 12.19
N GLU A 144 15.00 4.72 12.36
CA GLU A 144 15.40 6.13 12.32
C GLU A 144 15.11 6.79 13.66
N VAL A 145 16.05 7.63 14.11
CA VAL A 145 15.89 8.51 15.27
C VAL A 145 16.02 9.94 14.80
N SER A 146 14.99 10.75 14.99
CA SER A 146 14.98 12.13 14.48
C SER A 146 14.25 13.10 15.42
N SER A 147 14.80 14.31 15.54
CA SER A 147 14.15 15.48 16.12
C SER A 147 13.43 16.36 15.07
N LYS A 148 13.50 15.99 13.79
CA LYS A 148 12.94 16.73 12.65
C LYS A 148 11.97 15.85 11.85
N ALA A 149 10.92 16.47 11.30
CA ALA A 149 10.07 15.80 10.32
C ALA A 149 10.87 15.59 9.02
N MET A 150 11.05 14.33 8.62
CA MET A 150 11.83 13.97 7.42
C MET A 150 11.07 14.29 6.13
N CYS A 151 9.77 13.98 6.11
CA CYS A 151 8.88 14.23 4.97
C CYS A 151 7.63 14.97 5.46
N PRO A 152 7.72 16.28 5.76
CA PRO A 152 6.63 17.04 6.38
C PRO A 152 5.48 17.38 5.44
N ARG A 153 5.62 17.13 4.13
CA ARG A 153 4.58 17.35 3.12
C ARG A 153 3.92 16.04 2.75
N PHE A 154 2.61 16.07 2.52
CA PHE A 154 1.89 14.92 1.98
C PHE A 154 2.47 14.50 0.62
N HIS A 155 2.80 13.23 0.51
CA HIS A 155 3.38 12.63 -0.68
C HIS A 155 2.96 11.17 -0.81
N VAL A 156 3.32 10.58 -1.94
CA VAL A 156 3.20 9.14 -2.19
C VAL A 156 4.59 8.59 -2.40
N ASP A 157 4.91 7.50 -1.72
CA ASP A 157 6.17 6.81 -1.90
C ASP A 157 6.25 6.09 -3.25
N ARG A 158 7.46 6.04 -3.82
CA ARG A 158 7.79 5.25 -5.00
C ARG A 158 8.32 3.89 -4.60
N THR A 159 7.48 3.10 -3.93
CA THR A 159 7.78 1.77 -3.39
C THR A 159 6.65 0.78 -3.68
N GLY A 160 6.83 -0.49 -3.32
CA GLY A 160 5.76 -1.49 -3.23
C GLY A 160 4.86 -1.21 -2.03
N ILE A 161 4.54 -2.21 -1.21
CA ILE A 161 3.87 -1.95 0.08
C ILE A 161 4.95 -1.72 1.13
N ARG A 162 5.00 -0.53 1.73
CA ARG A 162 5.94 -0.19 2.80
C ARG A 162 5.28 -0.39 4.16
N LEU A 163 6.01 -0.95 5.12
CA LEU A 163 5.59 -0.98 6.52
C LEU A 163 6.24 0.16 7.29
N ILE A 164 5.46 0.84 8.12
CA ILE A 164 5.93 1.88 9.05
C ILE A 164 5.37 1.64 10.45
N CYS A 165 6.22 1.74 11.47
CA CYS A 165 5.83 1.73 12.88
C CYS A 165 6.57 2.82 13.64
N THR A 166 5.86 3.82 14.18
CA THR A 166 6.48 4.80 15.08
C THR A 166 6.51 4.21 16.48
N TYR A 167 7.68 3.88 17.00
CA TYR A 167 7.85 3.37 18.37
C TYR A 167 7.75 4.45 19.44
N ARG A 168 8.22 5.66 19.14
CA ARG A 168 8.18 6.80 20.05
C ARG A 168 7.96 8.09 19.28
N GLY A 169 7.19 9.01 19.86
CA GLY A 169 6.82 10.28 19.24
C GLY A 169 5.58 10.16 18.34
N GLN A 170 5.30 11.22 17.57
CA GLN A 170 4.08 11.29 16.75
C GLN A 170 4.10 10.29 15.58
N GLY A 171 2.98 9.60 15.36
CA GLY A 171 2.81 8.63 14.29
C GLY A 171 2.69 9.26 12.91
N THR A 172 2.98 8.46 11.86
CA THR A 172 2.77 8.88 10.47
C THR A 172 1.31 9.28 10.25
N GLU A 173 1.11 10.38 9.50
CA GLU A 173 -0.21 10.89 9.15
C GLU A 173 -0.58 10.49 7.73
N TRP A 174 -1.88 10.27 7.46
CA TRP A 174 -2.41 10.03 6.11
C TRP A 174 -3.73 10.76 5.87
N ILE A 175 -4.09 10.92 4.60
CA ILE A 175 -5.37 11.50 4.16
C ILE A 175 -6.02 10.62 3.09
N ASP A 176 -7.36 10.62 3.08
CA ASP A 176 -8.14 9.98 2.03
C ASP A 176 -8.02 10.76 0.71
N ASP A 177 -7.84 10.06 -0.40
CA ASP A 177 -7.71 10.63 -1.74
C ASP A 177 -8.98 11.33 -2.25
N LYS A 178 -10.15 11.07 -1.65
CA LYS A 178 -11.46 11.56 -2.10
C LYS A 178 -11.54 13.06 -2.37
N TRP A 179 -10.80 13.86 -1.61
CA TRP A 179 -10.82 15.33 -1.68
C TRP A 179 -9.45 15.94 -1.97
N VAL A 180 -8.53 15.14 -2.54
CA VAL A 180 -7.13 15.55 -2.77
C VAL A 180 -6.87 15.83 -4.24
N ASP A 181 -6.25 16.98 -4.51
CA ASP A 181 -5.63 17.28 -5.80
C ASP A 181 -4.20 16.73 -5.83
N ARG A 182 -4.05 15.52 -6.37
CA ARG A 182 -2.75 14.82 -6.40
C ARG A 182 -1.67 15.56 -7.19
N SER A 183 -2.02 16.51 -8.07
CA SER A 183 -1.03 17.33 -8.80
C SER A 183 -0.21 18.24 -7.88
N LYS A 184 -0.71 18.48 -6.66
CA LYS A 184 -0.10 19.35 -5.65
C LYS A 184 0.69 18.59 -4.57
N LEU A 185 0.77 17.26 -4.65
CA LEU A 185 1.52 16.46 -3.70
C LEU A 185 3.02 16.76 -3.75
N GLY A 186 3.66 16.78 -2.59
CA GLY A 186 5.11 16.97 -2.46
C GLY A 186 5.59 18.20 -3.23
N GLN A 187 6.44 18.00 -4.24
CA GLN A 187 6.99 19.10 -5.05
C GLN A 187 5.96 19.82 -5.92
N GLY A 188 4.81 19.17 -6.21
CA GLY A 188 3.70 19.80 -6.91
C GLY A 188 3.09 20.98 -6.17
N SER A 189 3.35 21.10 -4.85
CA SER A 189 2.89 22.24 -4.04
C SER A 189 3.63 23.55 -4.33
N LEU A 190 4.67 23.54 -5.18
CA LEU A 190 5.52 24.69 -5.48
C LEU A 190 6.12 25.36 -4.24
N GLY A 191 6.36 24.57 -3.19
CA GLY A 191 6.91 25.04 -1.92
C GLY A 191 5.87 25.60 -0.93
N LEU A 192 4.59 25.64 -1.31
CA LEU A 192 3.51 25.97 -0.39
C LEU A 192 3.29 24.83 0.61
N ALA A 193 2.84 25.19 1.82
CA ALA A 193 2.38 24.24 2.83
C ALA A 193 1.10 23.51 2.35
N ASP A 194 0.86 22.31 2.89
CA ASP A 194 -0.25 21.46 2.44
C ASP A 194 -1.62 22.16 2.55
N ASP A 195 -1.85 22.92 3.63
CA ASP A 195 -3.07 23.69 3.92
C ASP A 195 -3.24 24.96 3.05
N ALA A 196 -2.15 25.48 2.48
CA ALA A 196 -2.15 26.68 1.64
C ALA A 196 -2.01 26.38 0.14
N SER A 197 -1.55 25.18 -0.22
CA SER A 197 -1.35 24.77 -1.63
C SER A 197 -2.68 24.51 -2.35
N GLY A 198 -3.75 24.30 -1.60
CA GLY A 198 -5.03 23.76 -2.10
C GLY A 198 -4.90 22.30 -2.51
N LEU A 199 -4.00 21.54 -1.86
CA LEU A 199 -3.89 20.09 -1.97
C LEU A 199 -5.20 19.41 -1.54
N PHE A 200 -5.82 19.91 -0.49
CA PHE A 200 -7.09 19.44 0.03
C PHE A 200 -7.89 20.60 0.65
N ASP A 201 -9.17 20.37 0.93
CA ASP A 201 -10.02 21.34 1.64
C ASP A 201 -10.49 20.85 3.01
N ALA A 202 -11.32 21.67 3.68
CA ALA A 202 -11.82 21.43 5.03
C ALA A 202 -12.61 20.13 5.23
N ARG A 203 -13.00 19.43 4.16
CA ARG A 203 -13.67 18.12 4.23
C ARG A 203 -12.69 16.96 4.44
N THR A 204 -11.39 17.22 4.32
CA THR A 204 -10.35 16.20 4.44
C THR A 204 -9.95 16.02 5.89
N THR A 205 -10.06 14.79 6.36
CA THR A 205 -9.57 14.42 7.70
C THR A 205 -8.14 13.92 7.60
N VAL A 206 -7.25 14.54 8.37
CA VAL A 206 -5.90 14.01 8.59
C VAL A 206 -5.98 12.99 9.71
N GLU A 207 -5.68 11.75 9.39
CA GLU A 207 -5.61 10.64 10.33
C GLU A 207 -4.16 10.42 10.74
N ALA A 208 -3.93 9.87 11.94
CA ALA A 208 -2.60 9.61 12.46
C ALA A 208 -2.51 8.23 13.13
N ALA A 209 -1.34 7.60 13.00
CA ALA A 209 -1.01 6.40 13.77
C ALA A 209 -0.73 6.79 15.23
N SER A 210 -1.15 5.94 16.17
CA SER A 210 -0.64 6.00 17.54
C SER A 210 0.77 5.40 17.57
N PRO A 211 1.58 5.69 18.60
CA PRO A 211 2.79 4.92 18.84
C PRO A 211 2.47 3.42 18.85
N PHE A 212 3.39 2.62 18.31
CA PHE A 212 3.31 1.17 18.15
C PHE A 212 2.30 0.64 17.12
N ASP A 213 1.37 1.46 16.61
CA ASP A 213 0.55 1.08 15.47
C ASP A 213 1.45 0.75 14.26
N VAL A 214 1.14 -0.35 13.58
CA VAL A 214 1.79 -0.73 12.33
C VAL A 214 0.93 -0.23 11.17
N LEU A 215 1.53 0.56 10.28
CA LEU A 215 0.93 0.99 9.03
C LEU A 215 1.52 0.20 7.86
N LEU A 216 0.67 -0.37 7.03
CA LEU A 216 1.01 -0.74 5.67
C LEU A 216 0.56 0.37 4.72
N LEU A 217 1.51 0.89 3.95
CA LEU A 217 1.31 1.96 2.99
C LEU A 217 1.57 1.42 1.58
N LYS A 218 0.54 1.33 0.77
CA LYS A 218 0.71 0.93 -0.64
C LYS A 218 1.34 2.08 -1.41
N GLY A 219 2.54 1.88 -1.94
CA GLY A 219 3.26 2.83 -2.76
C GLY A 219 2.84 2.78 -4.23
N SER A 220 3.38 3.71 -5.01
CA SER A 220 3.05 3.87 -6.44
C SER A 220 3.69 2.83 -7.36
N LEU A 221 4.65 2.03 -6.88
CA LEU A 221 5.26 0.92 -7.63
C LEU A 221 4.59 -0.43 -7.37
N TRP A 222 3.62 -0.51 -6.45
CA TRP A 222 2.79 -1.71 -6.32
C TRP A 222 2.01 -1.98 -7.62
N GLN A 223 1.79 -3.25 -7.95
CA GLN A 223 1.18 -3.66 -9.21
C GLN A 223 -0.20 -2.99 -9.37
N GLU A 224 -0.44 -2.45 -10.57
CA GLU A 224 -1.68 -1.75 -10.92
C GLU A 224 -2.01 -0.53 -10.02
N ASN A 225 -1.04 -0.03 -9.25
CA ASN A 225 -1.20 1.13 -8.36
C ASN A 225 -0.58 2.42 -8.91
N ILE A 226 -0.26 2.45 -10.21
CA ILE A 226 0.31 3.61 -10.90
C ILE A 226 -0.67 4.79 -10.80
N ARG A 227 -0.19 5.96 -10.36
CA ARG A 227 -0.95 7.19 -10.02
C ARG A 227 -1.86 7.10 -8.78
N LYS A 228 -1.86 5.98 -8.07
CA LYS A 228 -2.47 5.83 -6.74
C LYS A 228 -1.36 5.88 -5.67
N GLY A 229 -1.65 5.32 -4.51
CA GLY A 229 -0.73 5.22 -3.38
C GLY A 229 -1.26 5.88 -2.13
N ALA A 230 -0.73 5.45 -0.98
CA ALA A 230 -0.96 6.05 0.31
C ALA A 230 -0.41 7.48 0.34
N ILE A 231 -1.31 8.45 0.50
CA ILE A 231 -0.96 9.86 0.69
C ILE A 231 -0.66 10.04 2.16
N HIS A 232 0.61 10.24 2.48
CA HIS A 232 1.06 10.26 3.87
C HIS A 232 2.19 11.27 4.08
N ARG A 233 2.47 11.58 5.34
CA ARG A 233 3.59 12.43 5.76
C ARG A 233 4.08 12.08 7.15
N SER A 234 5.29 12.54 7.46
CA SER A 234 5.71 12.65 8.85
C SER A 234 5.03 13.88 9.47
N PRO A 235 4.42 13.75 10.66
CA PRO A 235 3.76 14.87 11.33
C PRO A 235 4.77 15.98 11.64
N SER A 236 4.28 17.22 11.67
CA SER A 236 5.08 18.36 12.12
C SER A 236 5.60 18.13 13.54
N VAL A 237 6.85 18.50 13.78
CA VAL A 237 7.47 18.34 15.09
C VAL A 237 6.83 19.33 16.06
N ILE A 238 6.24 18.83 17.14
CA ILE A 238 5.79 19.66 18.25
C ILE A 238 7.03 20.00 19.10
N ALA A 239 7.27 21.28 19.33
CA ALA A 239 8.40 21.70 20.16
C ALA A 239 8.32 21.03 21.55
N GLY A 240 9.40 20.37 21.96
CA GLY A 240 9.47 19.66 23.24
C GLY A 240 8.94 18.22 23.23
N SER A 241 8.46 17.68 22.10
CA SER A 241 7.92 16.30 22.02
C SER A 241 8.99 15.19 22.06
N GLY A 242 10.25 15.53 22.32
CA GLY A 242 11.36 14.57 22.28
C GLY A 242 11.69 14.05 20.89
N LEU A 243 12.49 12.98 20.84
CA LEU A 243 12.90 12.33 19.60
C LEU A 243 11.84 11.33 19.11
N ARG A 244 11.60 11.31 17.81
CA ARG A 244 10.81 10.30 17.13
C ARG A 244 11.69 9.09 16.80
N ILE A 245 11.24 7.89 17.17
CA ILE A 245 11.86 6.62 16.77
C ILE A 245 10.91 5.90 15.82
N LEU A 246 11.36 5.66 14.59
CA LEU A 246 10.56 5.15 13.49
C LEU A 246 11.19 3.90 12.89
N LEU A 247 10.43 2.83 12.79
CA LEU A 247 10.76 1.66 11.98
C LEU A 247 10.12 1.80 10.60
N VAL A 248 10.91 1.52 9.58
CA VAL A 248 10.47 1.42 8.19
C VAL A 248 11.01 0.12 7.60
N MET A 249 10.16 -0.62 6.89
CA MET A 249 10.55 -1.83 6.17
C MET A 249 10.04 -1.78 4.73
N ASP A 250 10.89 -2.22 3.81
CA ASP A 250 10.56 -2.43 2.41
C ASP A 250 11.00 -3.84 2.00
N ALA A 251 10.10 -4.60 1.37
CA ALA A 251 10.41 -5.89 0.79
C ALA A 251 11.43 -5.74 -0.36
N LEU A 252 12.39 -6.65 -0.39
CA LEU A 252 13.32 -6.83 -1.48
C LEU A 252 12.93 -8.09 -2.26
N TRP A 253 12.80 -7.97 -3.57
CA TRP A 253 12.63 -9.09 -4.47
C TRP A 253 13.88 -9.15 -5.34
N THR A 254 14.69 -10.19 -5.12
CA THR A 254 15.92 -10.47 -5.87
C THR A 254 15.66 -11.41 -7.03
#